data_AF-A0A533VJU8-F1
#
_entry.id   AF-A0A533VJU8-F1
#
_cell.length_a   1.000
_cell.length_b   1.000
_cell.length_c   1.000
_cell.angle_alpha   90.00
_cell.angle_beta   90.00
_cell.angle_gamma   90.00
#
_symmetry.space_group_name_H-M   'P 1'
#
loop_
_entity.id
_entity.type
_entity.pdbx_description
1 polymer ?
#
loop_
_entity_poly.entity_id
_entity_poly.type
_entity_poly.pdbx_seq_one_letter_code
_entity_poly.pdbx_strand_id
1 'polypeptide(L)'
;NKQKLMGFGHRVYRTMDPRAKILKEMAKEFLSSEREREDFQILLKVEEVMRKEKNLYPNVDLYSGLALNHIGIPTYLFTPVFAVGRAPGWLAHVLEQYGDNRIIRPRAEYLGPRDSKYVPIENRAASR
;
A
#
# COMPACT_ATOMS: atom_id res chain seq x y z
N ASN A 1 20.45 8.07 3.23
CA ASN A 1 19.30 8.89 2.74
C ASN A 1 17.91 8.57 3.33
N LYS A 2 17.75 7.76 4.42
CA LYS A 2 16.46 7.51 5.13
C LYS A 2 15.21 7.25 4.24
N GLN A 3 15.40 6.75 3.02
CA GLN A 3 14.28 6.48 2.10
C GLN A 3 13.44 5.30 2.59
N LYS A 4 12.13 5.39 2.32
CA LYS A 4 11.18 4.33 2.61
C LYS A 4 11.28 3.26 1.52
N LEU A 5 11.48 2.02 1.94
CA LEU A 5 11.44 0.86 1.04
C LEU A 5 10.01 0.30 1.05
N MET A 6 9.40 0.19 -0.13
CA MET A 6 8.06 -0.38 -0.29
C MET A 6 8.10 -1.90 -0.08
N GLY A 7 6.96 -2.51 0.27
CA GLY A 7 6.89 -3.95 0.55
C GLY A 7 7.29 -4.36 1.97
N PHE A 8 7.62 -3.40 2.85
CA PHE A 8 8.06 -3.66 4.23
C PHE A 8 7.24 -2.90 5.27
N GLY A 9 7.03 -3.56 6.41
CA GLY A 9 6.26 -3.05 7.53
C GLY A 9 4.75 -3.07 7.27
N HIS A 10 4.00 -3.07 8.37
CA HIS A 10 2.55 -3.07 8.34
C HIS A 10 2.01 -2.22 9.49
N ARG A 11 0.90 -1.49 9.26
CA ARG A 11 0.31 -0.62 10.29
C ARG A 11 -0.31 -1.42 11.45
N VAL A 12 -0.86 -2.59 11.13
CA VAL A 12 -1.52 -3.50 12.08
C VAL A 12 -0.59 -4.63 12.56
N TYR A 13 -0.10 -5.49 11.66
CA TYR A 13 0.82 -6.56 12.03
C TYR A 13 2.17 -6.05 12.54
N ARG A 14 2.54 -6.51 13.74
CA ARG A 14 3.87 -6.30 14.33
C ARG A 14 4.84 -7.45 14.01
N THR A 15 4.29 -8.56 13.53
CA THR A 15 4.99 -9.77 13.10
C THR A 15 4.82 -9.96 11.59
N MET A 16 5.29 -11.10 11.07
CA MET A 16 5.17 -11.43 9.65
C MET A 16 3.71 -11.40 9.18
N ASP A 17 3.45 -10.67 8.09
CA ASP A 17 2.14 -10.68 7.42
C ASP A 17 1.85 -12.09 6.89
N PRO A 18 0.74 -12.73 7.31
CA PRO A 18 0.43 -14.11 6.91
C PRO A 18 0.27 -14.26 5.39
N ARG A 19 -0.15 -13.20 4.69
CA ARG A 19 -0.32 -13.20 3.24
C ARG A 19 1.02 -13.17 2.52
N ALA A 20 2.00 -12.44 3.08
CA ALA A 20 3.35 -12.39 2.55
C ALA A 20 3.99 -13.79 2.57
N LYS A 21 3.73 -14.57 3.64
CA LYS A 21 4.19 -15.96 3.74
C LYS A 21 3.62 -16.83 2.61
N ILE A 22 2.32 -16.77 2.38
CA ILE A 22 1.66 -17.55 1.32
C ILE A 22 2.23 -17.18 -0.06
N LEU A 23 2.31 -15.88 -0.35
CA LEU A 23 2.82 -15.40 -1.64
C LEU A 23 4.31 -15.71 -1.86
N LYS A 24 5.10 -15.77 -0.78
CA LYS A 24 6.50 -16.19 -0.85
C LYS A 24 6.64 -17.63 -1.31
N GLU A 25 5.83 -18.54 -0.75
CA GLU A 25 5.83 -19.95 -1.18
C GLU A 25 5.32 -20.09 -2.63
N MET A 26 4.24 -19.39 -2.98
CA MET A 26 3.74 -19.38 -4.37
C MET A 26 4.80 -18.86 -5.35
N ALA A 27 5.45 -17.73 -5.05
CA ALA A 27 6.49 -17.16 -5.91
C ALA A 27 7.68 -18.12 -6.11
N LYS A 28 7.98 -18.95 -5.11
CA LYS A 28 9.00 -19.99 -5.17
C LYS A 28 8.58 -21.17 -6.06
N GLU A 29 7.30 -21.52 -6.08
CA GLU A 29 6.75 -22.58 -6.94
C GLU A 29 6.74 -22.18 -8.42
N PHE A 30 6.56 -20.90 -8.73
CA PHE A 30 6.50 -20.38 -10.11
C PHE A 30 7.87 -20.04 -10.74
N LEU A 31 8.98 -20.47 -10.14
CA LEU A 31 10.32 -20.22 -10.67
C LEU A 31 10.62 -21.13 -11.87
N SER A 32 10.48 -20.61 -13.08
CA SER A 32 10.63 -21.37 -14.34
C SER A 32 11.96 -21.10 -15.06
N SER A 33 12.55 -19.91 -14.90
CA SER A 33 13.78 -19.48 -15.55
C SER A 33 14.90 -19.13 -14.56
N GLU A 34 16.15 -19.07 -15.02
CA GLU A 34 17.27 -18.63 -14.17
C GLU A 34 17.08 -17.20 -13.66
N ARG A 35 16.57 -16.30 -14.52
CA ARG A 35 16.28 -14.91 -14.15
C ARG A 35 15.28 -14.81 -13.00
N GLU A 36 14.20 -15.57 -13.05
CA GLU A 36 13.20 -15.57 -11.97
C GLU A 36 13.78 -16.08 -10.64
N ARG A 37 14.69 -17.06 -10.72
CA ARG A 37 15.42 -17.55 -9.53
C ARG A 37 16.33 -16.46 -8.97
N GLU A 38 17.03 -15.71 -9.82
CA GLU A 38 17.86 -14.57 -9.40
C GLU A 38 16.99 -13.49 -8.72
N ASP A 39 15.87 -13.10 -9.32
CA ASP A 39 14.94 -12.11 -8.78
C ASP A 39 14.41 -12.54 -7.39
N PHE A 40 14.08 -13.82 -7.22
CA PHE A 40 13.68 -14.37 -5.92
C PHE A 40 14.81 -14.32 -4.88
N GLN A 41 16.04 -14.68 -5.25
CA GLN A 41 17.20 -14.60 -4.34
C GLN A 41 17.50 -13.16 -3.92
N ILE A 42 17.35 -12.21 -4.84
CA ILE A 42 17.47 -10.77 -4.53
C ILE A 42 16.44 -10.38 -3.46
N LEU A 43 15.16 -10.76 -3.62
CA LEU A 43 14.14 -10.44 -2.62
C LEU A 43 14.39 -11.10 -1.27
N LEU A 44 14.88 -12.34 -1.23
CA LEU A 44 15.29 -12.98 0.03
C LEU A 44 16.39 -12.20 0.74
N LYS A 45 17.39 -11.71 -0.02
CA LYS A 45 18.47 -10.92 0.55
C LYS A 45 17.99 -9.55 1.03
N VAL A 46 17.10 -8.92 0.28
CA VAL A 46 16.46 -7.66 0.71
C VAL A 46 15.64 -7.86 1.99
N GLU A 47 14.90 -8.96 2.11
CA GLU A 47 14.18 -9.32 3.33
C GLU A 47 15.12 -9.47 4.53
N GLU A 48 16.22 -10.22 4.37
CA GLU A 48 17.24 -10.43 5.40
C GLU A 48 17.85 -9.11 5.88
N VAL A 49 18.25 -8.24 4.94
CA VAL A 49 18.84 -6.94 5.24
C VAL A 49 17.84 -6.03 5.96
N MET A 50 16.60 -5.96 5.48
CA MET A 50 15.56 -5.13 6.11
C MET A 50 15.19 -5.62 7.51
N ARG A 51 15.23 -6.94 7.71
CA ARG A 51 15.05 -7.55 9.03
C ARG A 51 16.18 -7.18 9.97
N LYS A 52 17.43 -7.29 9.53
CA LYS A 52 18.62 -7.01 10.33
C LYS A 52 18.75 -5.53 10.68
N GLU A 53 18.65 -4.66 9.69
CA GLU A 53 18.98 -3.23 9.82
C GLU A 53 17.81 -2.39 10.36
N LYS A 54 16.57 -2.81 10.08
CA LYS A 54 15.36 -2.02 10.41
C LYS A 54 14.32 -2.77 11.24
N ASN A 55 14.53 -4.05 11.54
CA ASN A 55 13.57 -4.91 12.24
C ASN A 55 12.17 -4.94 11.57
N LEU A 56 12.12 -4.79 10.23
CA LEU A 56 10.87 -4.79 9.48
C LEU A 56 10.63 -6.16 8.82
N TYR A 57 9.37 -6.61 8.89
CA TYR A 57 8.89 -7.79 8.16
C TYR A 57 8.39 -7.39 6.76
N PRO A 58 8.45 -8.30 5.78
CA PRO A 58 7.81 -8.09 4.49
C PRO A 58 6.28 -8.07 4.67
N ASN A 59 5.62 -7.25 3.87
CA ASN A 59 4.17 -7.27 3.74
C ASN A 59 3.76 -7.97 2.44
N VAL A 60 2.44 -8.13 2.23
CA VAL A 60 1.88 -8.81 1.06
C VAL A 60 2.42 -8.29 -0.29
N ASP A 61 2.72 -6.99 -0.37
CA ASP A 61 3.05 -6.35 -1.64
C ASP A 61 4.40 -6.84 -2.19
N LEU A 62 5.37 -7.14 -1.31
CA LEU A 62 6.73 -7.53 -1.71
C LEU A 62 6.72 -8.77 -2.63
N TYR A 63 6.10 -9.85 -2.16
CA TYR A 63 6.05 -11.11 -2.90
C TYR A 63 4.94 -11.14 -3.96
N SER A 64 3.89 -10.31 -3.81
CA SER A 64 2.87 -10.17 -4.86
C SER A 64 3.46 -9.61 -6.16
N GLY A 65 4.37 -8.62 -6.07
CA GLY A 65 4.99 -8.04 -7.26
C GLY A 65 5.82 -9.05 -8.03
N LEU A 66 6.56 -9.91 -7.31
CA LEU A 66 7.34 -10.99 -7.91
C LEU A 66 6.44 -12.04 -8.55
N ALA A 67 5.44 -12.53 -7.80
CA ALA A 67 4.52 -13.56 -8.29
C ALA A 67 3.77 -13.09 -9.56
N LEU A 68 3.26 -11.87 -9.58
CA LEU A 68 2.57 -11.29 -10.74
C LEU A 68 3.52 -11.11 -11.94
N ASN A 69 4.79 -10.75 -11.69
CA ASN A 69 5.79 -10.63 -12.74
C ASN A 69 6.10 -11.99 -13.39
N HIS A 70 6.32 -13.03 -12.57
CA HIS A 70 6.66 -14.38 -13.05
C HIS A 70 5.53 -15.01 -13.89
N ILE A 71 4.27 -14.71 -13.59
CA ILE A 71 3.13 -15.15 -14.43
C ILE A 71 2.88 -14.25 -15.65
N GLY A 72 3.81 -13.32 -15.94
CA GLY A 72 3.79 -12.50 -17.15
C GLY A 72 2.82 -11.32 -17.12
N ILE A 73 2.30 -10.92 -15.96
CA ILE A 73 1.43 -9.74 -15.87
C ILE A 73 2.30 -8.47 -15.96
N PRO A 74 2.00 -7.55 -16.90
CA PRO A 74 2.66 -6.26 -16.95
C PRO A 74 2.51 -5.47 -15.65
N THR A 75 3.58 -4.79 -15.21
CA THR A 75 3.61 -4.08 -13.91
C THR A 75 2.52 -3.02 -13.77
N TYR A 76 2.13 -2.36 -14.86
CA TYR A 76 1.03 -1.37 -14.85
C TYR A 76 -0.36 -1.99 -14.60
N LEU A 77 -0.49 -3.32 -14.69
CA LEU A 77 -1.71 -4.07 -14.37
C LEU A 77 -1.76 -4.61 -12.94
N PHE A 78 -0.71 -4.44 -12.13
CA PHE A 78 -0.70 -4.94 -10.76
C PHE A 78 -1.82 -4.32 -9.89
N THR A 79 -2.03 -3.02 -9.99
CA THR A 79 -3.11 -2.33 -9.26
C THR A 79 -4.51 -2.70 -9.76
N PRO A 80 -4.76 -2.81 -11.08
CA PRO A 80 -5.99 -3.42 -11.59
C PRO A 80 -6.28 -4.83 -11.06
N VAL A 81 -5.28 -5.73 -11.03
CA VAL A 81 -5.44 -7.09 -10.48
C VAL A 81 -5.83 -7.03 -9.00
N PHE A 82 -5.18 -6.16 -8.23
CA PHE A 82 -5.56 -5.90 -6.83
C PHE A 82 -7.02 -5.45 -6.71
N ALA A 83 -7.48 -4.54 -7.56
CA ALA A 83 -8.84 -4.02 -7.53
C ALA A 83 -9.87 -5.14 -7.79
N VAL A 84 -9.61 -6.01 -8.77
CA VAL A 84 -10.44 -7.20 -9.02
C VAL A 84 -10.46 -8.12 -7.81
N GLY A 85 -9.30 -8.43 -7.22
CA GLY A 85 -9.22 -9.28 -6.02
C GLY A 85 -9.87 -8.66 -4.78
N ARG A 86 -9.95 -7.32 -4.70
CA ARG A 86 -10.56 -6.61 -3.55
C ARG A 86 -12.05 -6.31 -3.73
N ALA A 87 -12.55 -6.28 -4.97
CA ALA A 87 -13.94 -5.95 -5.27
C ALA A 87 -14.98 -6.75 -4.45
N PRO A 88 -14.83 -8.08 -4.21
CA PRO A 88 -15.76 -8.81 -3.35
C PRO A 88 -15.81 -8.26 -1.92
N GLY A 89 -14.67 -7.87 -1.35
CA GLY A 89 -14.60 -7.27 -0.02
C GLY A 89 -15.22 -5.88 0.04
N TRP A 90 -15.04 -5.06 -1.01
CA TRP A 90 -15.72 -3.77 -1.11
C TRP A 90 -17.23 -3.93 -1.20
N LEU A 91 -17.72 -4.87 -2.01
CA LEU A 91 -19.14 -5.17 -2.13
C LEU A 91 -19.72 -5.68 -0.81
N ALA A 92 -19.02 -6.57 -0.11
CA ALA A 92 -19.43 -7.05 1.21
C ALA A 92 -19.58 -5.88 2.19
N HIS A 93 -18.59 -4.98 2.29
CA HIS A 93 -18.67 -3.81 3.16
C HIS A 93 -19.80 -2.84 2.77
N VAL A 94 -20.12 -2.71 1.49
CA VAL A 94 -21.28 -1.92 1.04
C VAL A 94 -22.59 -2.53 1.53
N LEU A 95 -22.73 -3.85 1.43
CA LEU A 95 -23.91 -4.57 1.92
C LEU A 95 -24.03 -4.49 3.45
N GLU A 96 -22.91 -4.62 4.19
CA GLU A 96 -22.86 -4.41 5.64
C GLU A 96 -23.31 -3.00 6.03
N GLN A 97 -22.83 -1.98 5.31
CA GLN A 97 -23.22 -0.59 5.53
C GLN A 97 -24.71 -0.35 5.24
N TYR A 98 -25.29 -1.01 4.23
CA TYR A 98 -26.73 -0.93 3.99
C TYR A 98 -27.55 -1.62 5.09
N GLY A 99 -27.01 -2.68 5.69
CA GLY A 99 -27.64 -3.41 6.80
C GLY A 99 -27.61 -2.66 8.14
N ASP A 100 -26.50 -1.98 8.45
CA ASP A 100 -26.32 -1.14 9.65
C ASP A 100 -25.76 0.24 9.27
N ASN A 101 -26.66 1.13 8.84
CA ASN A 101 -26.30 2.38 8.17
C ASN A 101 -25.82 3.50 9.11
N ARG A 102 -24.63 3.29 9.69
CA ARG A 102 -23.94 4.28 10.54
C ARG A 102 -22.65 4.69 9.87
N ILE A 103 -22.55 5.96 9.46
CA ILE A 103 -21.33 6.51 8.85
C ILE A 103 -20.61 7.43 9.83
N ILE A 104 -19.27 7.40 9.79
CA ILE A 104 -18.45 8.36 10.53
C ILE A 104 -18.67 9.75 9.93
N ARG A 105 -18.96 10.74 10.80
CA ARG A 105 -19.00 12.17 10.43
C ARG A 105 -17.74 12.84 10.98
N PRO A 106 -16.62 12.86 10.22
CA PRO A 106 -15.39 13.45 10.72
C PRO A 106 -15.56 14.95 10.97
N ARG A 107 -14.98 15.43 12.07
CA ARG A 107 -14.90 16.86 12.37
C ARG A 107 -13.47 17.33 12.12
N ALA A 108 -13.34 18.57 11.66
CA ALA A 108 -12.06 19.20 11.44
C ALA A 108 -11.79 20.26 12.51
N GLU A 109 -10.52 20.42 12.87
CA GLU A 109 -10.04 21.55 13.67
C GLU A 109 -9.76 22.74 12.74
N TYR A 110 -10.37 23.88 13.00
CA TYR A 110 -10.13 25.10 12.21
C TYR A 110 -8.87 25.82 12.69
N LEU A 111 -7.82 25.77 11.87
CA LEU A 111 -6.53 26.44 12.08
C LEU A 111 -6.35 27.69 11.20
N GLY A 112 -7.39 28.11 10.47
CA GLY A 112 -7.35 29.29 9.61
C GLY A 112 -7.44 30.60 10.38
N PRO A 113 -7.20 31.75 9.70
CA PRO A 113 -7.34 33.07 10.30
C PRO A 113 -8.80 33.33 10.72
N ARG A 114 -9.03 33.64 12.00
CA ARG A 114 -10.34 34.03 12.52
C ARG A 114 -10.58 35.52 12.32
N ASP A 115 -11.86 35.91 12.28
CA ASP A 115 -12.29 37.32 12.26
C ASP A 115 -11.68 38.15 11.12
N SER A 116 -11.41 37.50 9.98
CA SER A 116 -10.93 38.19 8.79
C SER A 116 -11.98 39.19 8.32
N LYS A 117 -11.67 40.47 8.44
CA LYS A 117 -12.55 41.53 7.94
C LYS A 117 -12.48 41.57 6.43
N TYR A 118 -13.65 41.73 5.81
CA TYR A 118 -13.72 41.93 4.37
C TYR A 118 -12.96 43.21 3.97
N VAL A 119 -12.06 43.08 2.99
CA VAL A 119 -11.36 44.21 2.37
C VAL A 119 -11.98 44.44 0.99
N PRO A 120 -12.54 45.63 0.70
CA PRO A 120 -13.00 46.00 -0.64
C PRO A 120 -11.90 45.80 -1.69
N ILE A 121 -12.28 45.45 -2.92
CA ILE A 121 -11.33 44.98 -3.93
C ILE A 121 -10.25 46.03 -4.26
N GLU A 122 -10.64 47.31 -4.30
CA GLU A 122 -9.81 48.47 -4.52
C GLU A 122 -8.74 48.69 -3.42
N ASN A 123 -8.96 48.10 -2.23
CA ASN A 123 -8.10 48.23 -1.06
C ASN A 123 -7.27 46.96 -0.77
N ARG A 124 -7.36 45.93 -1.63
CA ARG A 124 -6.54 44.72 -1.51
C ARG A 124 -5.15 45.01 -2.08
N ALA A 125 -4.10 44.57 -1.39
CA ALA A 125 -2.75 44.61 -1.96
C ALA A 125 -2.73 43.77 -3.25
N ALA A 126 -2.13 44.31 -4.32
CA ALA A 126 -1.95 43.57 -5.57
C ALA A 126 -1.21 42.25 -5.27
N SER A 127 -1.80 41.11 -5.64
CA SER A 127 -1.13 39.82 -5.47
C SER A 127 0.13 39.81 -6.34
N ARG A 128 1.28 39.49 -5.74
CA ARG A 128 2.47 39.10 -6.50
C ARG A 128 2.26 37.77 -7.19
#